data_AF-A0A9W7PA22-F1
#
_entry.id   AF-A0A9W7PA22-F1
#
_cell.length_a   1.000
_cell.length_b   1.000
_cell.length_c   1.000
_cell.angle_alpha   90.00
_cell.angle_beta   90.00
_cell.angle_gamma   90.00
#
_symmetry.space_group_name_H-M   'P 1'
#
loop_
_entity.id
_entity.type
_entity.pdbx_description
1 polymer ?
#
loop_
_entity_poly.entity_id
_entity_poly.type
_entity_poly.pdbx_seq_one_letter_code
_entity_poly.pdbx_strand_id
1 'polypeptide(L)'
;MNFNWIKTMELITISMGASIIVLGVSYICGGASIPPELVMGISIAGFCLTISDFIIKLEIGPDNFIKSESAQTRWVTISHFIAIYAIIWIPNFTIMKNIGEARLETISTFISVIALGAVIFAIGWNNRREVINDISEQYRMLISNEQNLVELKKELPALKEELKETKEQLLQRDKEIEQLKVRLEQSNKD
;
A
#
# COMPACT_ATOMS: atom_id res chain seq x y z
N MET A 1 -3.81 -9.54 13.13
CA MET A 1 -2.59 -9.16 13.87
C MET A 1 -1.65 -8.24 13.07
N ASN A 2 -1.64 -8.28 11.73
CA ASN A 2 -0.72 -7.50 10.87
C ASN A 2 -0.95 -5.97 10.86
N PHE A 3 -2.19 -5.50 11.01
CA PHE A 3 -2.50 -4.07 10.87
C PHE A 3 -1.89 -3.18 11.97
N ASN A 4 -1.82 -3.70 13.20
CA ASN A 4 -1.14 -3.00 14.30
C ASN A 4 0.37 -2.93 14.05
N TRP A 5 0.94 -3.91 13.34
CA TRP A 5 2.38 -3.95 13.13
C TRP A 5 2.84 -2.94 12.09
N ILE A 6 2.11 -2.83 10.98
CA ILE A 6 2.33 -1.83 9.93
C ILE A 6 2.25 -0.42 10.52
N LYS A 7 1.17 -0.11 11.25
CA LYS A 7 1.00 1.21 11.90
C LYS A 7 2.12 1.55 12.88
N THR A 8 2.62 0.57 13.63
CA THR A 8 3.70 0.80 14.59
C THR A 8 5.02 1.08 13.87
N MET A 9 5.32 0.36 12.79
CA MET A 9 6.52 0.61 11.97
C MET A 9 6.47 1.98 11.29
N GLU A 10 5.31 2.40 10.80
CA GLU A 10 5.08 3.76 10.28
C GLU A 10 5.32 4.81 11.36
N LEU A 11 4.74 4.63 12.56
CA LEU A 11 4.91 5.55 13.68
C LEU A 11 6.38 5.69 14.11
N ILE A 12 7.12 4.57 14.18
CA ILE A 12 8.56 4.58 14.49
C ILE A 12 9.32 5.40 13.45
N THR A 13 9.04 5.17 12.16
CA THR A 13 9.72 5.87 11.06
C THR A 13 9.42 7.37 11.07
N ILE A 14 8.16 7.74 11.29
CA ILE A 14 7.74 9.15 11.44
C ILE A 14 8.45 9.79 12.63
N SER A 15 8.51 9.10 13.78
CA SER A 15 9.15 9.63 14.99
C SER A 15 10.67 9.81 14.84
N MET A 16 11.34 8.91 14.13
CA MET A 16 12.75 9.06 13.76
C MET A 16 12.96 10.29 12.87
N GLY A 17 12.13 10.44 11.82
CA GLY A 17 12.18 11.61 10.93
C GLY A 17 11.96 12.93 11.67
N ALA A 18 10.94 12.99 12.53
CA ALA A 18 10.66 14.17 13.35
C ALA A 18 11.82 14.52 14.28
N SER A 19 12.49 13.52 14.88
CA SER A 19 13.65 13.74 15.74
C SER A 19 14.83 14.35 14.98
N ILE A 20 15.07 13.92 13.73
CA ILE A 20 16.12 14.50 12.88
C ILE A 20 15.78 15.95 12.50
N ILE A 21 14.51 16.26 12.22
CA ILE A 21 14.06 17.63 11.95
C ILE A 21 14.31 18.52 13.18
N VAL A 22 13.94 18.06 14.38
CA VAL A 22 14.18 18.80 15.63
C VAL A 22 15.68 19.02 15.87
N LEU A 23 16.53 18.03 15.56
CA LEU A 23 17.98 18.17 15.63
C LEU A 23 18.47 19.28 14.67
N GLY A 24 17.97 19.31 13.43
CA GLY A 24 18.30 20.35 12.45
C GLY A 24 17.86 21.76 12.88
N VAL A 25 16.66 21.90 13.44
CA VAL A 25 16.20 23.17 14.02
C VAL A 25 17.08 23.60 15.19
N SER A 26 17.44 22.65 16.07
CA SER A 26 18.30 22.91 17.22
C SER A 26 19.69 23.39 16.79
N TYR A 27 20.22 22.87 15.68
CA TYR A 27 21.48 23.34 15.10
C TYR A 27 21.41 24.80 14.64
N ILE A 28 20.33 25.19 13.95
CA ILE A 28 20.13 26.58 13.50
C ILE A 28 20.02 27.54 14.70
N CYS A 29 19.35 27.11 15.78
CA CYS A 29 19.25 27.88 17.01
C CYS A 29 20.53 27.89 17.87
N GLY A 30 21.61 27.22 17.42
CA GLY A 30 22.88 27.10 18.16
C GLY A 30 22.82 26.18 19.38
N GLY A 31 21.73 25.43 19.56
CA GLY A 31 21.53 24.49 20.67
C GLY A 31 22.12 23.10 20.44
N ALA A 32 22.53 22.78 19.21
CA ALA A 32 23.18 21.52 18.85
C ALA A 32 24.34 21.76 17.87
N SER A 33 25.36 20.90 17.90
CA SER A 33 26.43 20.86 16.90
C SER A 33 26.24 19.63 16.03
N ILE A 34 26.08 19.80 14.72
CA ILE A 34 25.94 18.70 13.77
C ILE A 34 27.23 18.60 12.98
N PRO A 35 28.10 17.62 13.28
CA PRO A 35 29.34 17.44 12.55
C PRO A 35 29.07 16.83 11.15
N PRO A 36 29.88 17.13 10.11
CA PRO A 36 29.61 16.67 8.74
C PRO A 36 29.56 15.13 8.60
N GLU A 37 30.27 14.40 9.47
CA GLU A 37 30.23 12.93 9.58
C GLU A 37 28.82 12.43 9.90
N LEU A 38 28.12 13.12 10.81
CA LEU A 38 26.76 12.77 11.22
C LEU A 38 25.76 13.01 10.10
N VAL A 39 25.90 14.15 9.39
CA VAL A 39 25.09 14.43 8.20
C VAL A 39 25.28 13.32 7.16
N MET A 40 26.54 12.90 6.92
CA MET A 40 26.83 11.83 5.96
C MET A 40 26.19 10.50 6.38
N GLY A 41 26.29 10.14 7.67
CA GLY A 41 25.68 8.93 8.21
C GLY A 41 24.16 8.92 8.08
N ILE A 42 23.50 10.05 8.40
CA ILE A 42 22.05 10.21 8.25
C ILE A 42 21.63 10.11 6.78
N SER A 43 22.38 10.73 5.86
CA SER A 43 22.06 10.70 4.43
C SER A 43 22.22 9.30 3.83
N ILE A 44 23.27 8.56 4.18
CA ILE A 44 23.43 7.15 3.75
C ILE A 44 22.29 6.30 4.31
N ALA A 45 21.92 6.49 5.58
CA ALA A 45 20.81 5.77 6.18
C ALA A 45 19.48 6.07 5.49
N GLY A 46 19.18 7.34 5.22
CA GLY A 46 17.99 7.74 4.48
C GLY A 46 17.95 7.12 3.08
N PHE A 47 19.07 7.10 2.37
CA PHE A 47 19.19 6.44 1.07
C PHE A 47 18.94 4.93 1.16
N CYS A 48 19.56 4.22 2.12
CA CYS A 48 19.37 2.79 2.30
C CYS A 48 17.93 2.42 2.68
N LEU A 49 17.29 3.20 3.54
CA LEU A 49 15.88 3.02 3.90
C LEU A 49 14.96 3.27 2.70
N THR A 50 15.26 4.26 1.87
CA THR A 50 14.53 4.55 0.63
C THR A 50 14.65 3.39 -0.37
N ILE A 51 15.86 2.85 -0.57
CA ILE A 51 16.06 1.66 -1.39
C ILE A 51 15.30 0.47 -0.80
N SER A 52 15.31 0.32 0.52
CA SER A 52 14.57 -0.76 1.16
C SER A 52 13.06 -0.64 0.91
N ASP A 53 12.47 0.54 1.04
CA ASP A 53 11.06 0.79 0.73
C ASP A 53 10.75 0.48 -0.75
N PHE A 54 11.64 0.91 -1.65
CA PHE A 54 11.54 0.60 -3.08
C PHE A 54 11.56 -0.93 -3.32
N ILE A 55 12.48 -1.66 -2.69
CA ILE A 55 12.60 -3.11 -2.82
C ILE A 55 11.37 -3.85 -2.26
N ILE A 56 10.82 -3.39 -1.12
CA ILE A 56 9.61 -3.96 -0.52
C ILE A 56 8.43 -3.85 -1.50
N LYS A 57 8.36 -2.73 -2.22
CA LYS A 57 7.28 -2.50 -3.18
C LYS A 57 7.47 -3.26 -4.47
N LEU A 58 8.67 -3.71 -4.86
CA LEU A 58 8.91 -4.46 -6.10
C LEU A 58 8.11 -5.77 -6.17
N GLU A 59 7.63 -6.10 -7.38
CA GLU A 59 6.96 -7.38 -7.63
C GLU A 59 7.92 -8.56 -7.52
N ILE A 60 7.47 -9.62 -6.86
CA ILE A 60 8.22 -10.86 -6.69
C ILE A 60 7.88 -11.79 -7.85
N GLY A 61 8.91 -12.32 -8.52
CA GLY A 61 8.68 -13.25 -9.63
C GLY A 61 9.98 -13.84 -10.17
N PRO A 62 9.92 -14.99 -10.86
CA PRO A 62 11.09 -15.67 -11.40
C PRO A 62 11.86 -14.83 -12.44
N ASP A 63 11.15 -13.98 -13.18
CA ASP A 63 11.71 -13.06 -14.18
C ASP A 63 12.01 -11.66 -13.62
N ASN A 64 11.72 -11.42 -12.33
CA ASN A 64 11.92 -10.13 -11.67
C ASN A 64 13.26 -10.08 -10.92
N PHE A 65 13.70 -8.86 -10.58
CA PHE A 65 14.90 -8.61 -9.80
C PHE A 65 14.86 -9.32 -8.43
N ILE A 66 13.68 -9.38 -7.83
CA ILE A 66 13.41 -10.11 -6.58
C ILE A 66 12.75 -11.44 -6.93
N LYS A 67 13.53 -12.53 -6.82
CA LYS A 67 13.10 -13.88 -7.22
C LYS A 67 12.22 -14.58 -6.18
N SER A 68 12.27 -14.17 -4.92
CA SER A 68 11.52 -14.77 -3.81
C SER A 68 11.34 -13.80 -2.65
N GLU A 69 10.33 -14.04 -1.82
CA GLU A 69 10.12 -13.31 -0.55
C GLU A 69 11.35 -13.40 0.38
N SER A 70 12.04 -14.55 0.39
CA SER A 70 13.26 -14.73 1.19
C SER A 70 14.41 -13.84 0.69
N ALA A 71 14.56 -13.69 -0.63
CA ALA A 71 15.56 -12.79 -1.22
C ALA A 71 15.21 -11.33 -0.91
N GLN A 72 13.93 -10.96 -1.01
CA GLN A 72 13.45 -9.63 -0.64
C GLN A 72 13.77 -9.30 0.81
N THR A 73 13.39 -10.19 1.73
CA THR A 73 13.61 -10.03 3.16
C THR A 73 15.10 -9.88 3.47
N ARG A 74 15.96 -10.65 2.80
CA ARG A 74 17.42 -10.54 2.96
C ARG A 74 17.95 -9.17 2.54
N TRP A 75 17.53 -8.67 1.37
CA TRP A 75 17.94 -7.34 0.90
C TRP A 75 17.48 -6.22 1.82
N VAL A 76 16.22 -6.28 2.26
CA VAL A 76 15.62 -5.34 3.22
C VAL A 76 16.41 -5.34 4.53
N THR A 77 16.71 -6.53 5.06
CA THR A 77 17.47 -6.68 6.31
C THR A 77 18.87 -6.09 6.19
N ILE A 78 19.57 -6.36 5.08
CA ILE A 78 20.91 -5.82 4.83
C ILE A 78 20.86 -4.28 4.74
N SER A 79 19.91 -3.72 3.99
CA SER A 79 19.76 -2.26 3.88
C SER A 79 19.49 -1.59 5.22
N HIS A 80 18.64 -2.18 6.06
CA HIS A 80 18.38 -1.68 7.42
C HIS A 80 19.63 -1.76 8.30
N PHE A 81 20.38 -2.85 8.21
CA PHE A 81 21.62 -3.02 8.96
C PHE A 81 22.67 -1.96 8.55
N ILE A 82 22.82 -1.72 7.25
CA ILE A 82 23.71 -0.66 6.72
C ILE A 82 23.23 0.72 7.19
N ALA A 83 21.92 1.00 7.20
CA ALA A 83 21.39 2.27 7.65
C ALA A 83 21.71 2.56 9.12
N ILE A 84 21.46 1.59 10.01
CA ILE A 84 21.78 1.72 11.43
C ILE A 84 23.29 1.85 11.63
N TYR A 85 24.07 1.04 10.92
CA TYR A 85 25.53 1.09 10.98
C TYR A 85 26.06 2.45 10.50
N ALA A 86 25.51 3.02 9.44
CA ALA A 86 25.90 4.33 8.93
C ALA A 86 25.68 5.44 9.98
N ILE A 87 24.55 5.42 10.70
CA ILE A 87 24.27 6.42 11.75
C ILE A 87 25.22 6.27 12.94
N ILE A 88 25.53 5.04 13.34
CA ILE A 88 26.33 4.79 14.55
C ILE A 88 27.82 4.89 14.27
N TRP A 89 28.33 4.22 13.23
CA TRP A 89 29.77 4.06 13.04
C TRP A 89 30.41 5.23 12.35
N ILE A 90 29.77 5.83 11.35
CA ILE A 90 30.38 6.90 10.55
C ILE A 90 30.80 8.11 11.41
N PRO A 91 29.96 8.62 12.34
CA PRO A 91 30.36 9.73 13.22
C PRO A 91 31.48 9.36 14.20
N ASN A 92 31.60 8.08 14.53
CA ASN A 92 32.53 7.57 15.54
C ASN A 92 33.83 7.03 14.94
N PHE A 93 33.95 6.95 13.60
CA PHE A 93 35.10 6.36 12.94
C PHE A 93 36.30 7.31 12.91
N THR A 94 37.41 6.88 13.50
CA THR A 94 38.66 7.65 13.60
C THR A 94 39.25 8.03 12.24
N ILE A 95 38.91 7.28 11.18
CA ILE A 95 39.34 7.56 9.80
C ILE A 95 38.70 8.85 9.27
N MET A 96 37.47 9.18 9.67
CA MET A 96 36.79 10.40 9.21
C MET A 96 37.48 11.66 9.73
N LYS A 97 38.05 11.60 10.95
CA LYS A 97 38.85 12.70 11.53
C LYS A 97 40.12 13.01 10.73
N ASN A 98 40.62 12.06 9.94
CA ASN A 98 41.86 12.21 9.17
C ASN A 98 41.65 12.74 7.74
N ILE A 99 40.40 12.82 7.25
CA ILE A 99 40.08 13.22 5.87
C ILE A 99 40.11 14.75 5.66
N GLY A 100 40.09 15.52 6.75
CA GLY A 100 40.05 16.98 6.74
C GLY A 100 38.62 17.51 6.57
N GLU A 101 38.25 18.47 7.43
CA GLU A 101 36.87 18.95 7.61
C GLU A 101 36.24 19.47 6.30
N ALA A 102 36.96 20.26 5.51
CA ALA A 102 36.46 20.81 4.25
C ALA A 102 36.17 19.74 3.17
N ARG A 103 36.97 18.66 3.13
CA ARG A 103 36.72 17.54 2.22
C ARG A 103 35.53 16.72 2.69
N LEU A 104 35.41 16.54 4.00
CA LEU A 104 34.31 15.82 4.62
C LEU A 104 32.97 16.52 4.38
N GLU A 105 32.95 17.84 4.52
CA GLU A 105 31.78 18.69 4.25
C GLU A 105 31.34 18.59 2.79
N THR A 106 32.30 18.61 1.85
CA THR A 106 32.01 18.44 0.42
C THR A 106 31.40 17.08 0.12
N ILE A 107 31.98 16.00 0.67
CA ILE A 107 31.49 14.63 0.49
C ILE A 107 30.10 14.46 1.13
N SER A 108 29.92 14.98 2.33
CA SER A 108 28.66 14.94 3.07
C SER A 108 27.54 15.66 2.32
N THR A 109 27.84 16.83 1.74
CA THR A 109 26.92 17.58 0.90
C THR A 109 26.55 16.79 -0.36
N PHE A 110 27.54 16.24 -1.05
CA PHE A 110 27.33 15.43 -2.26
C PHE A 110 26.43 14.21 -1.98
N ILE A 111 26.71 13.47 -0.90
CA ILE A 111 25.92 12.29 -0.50
C ILE A 111 24.49 12.72 -0.12
N SER A 112 24.33 13.85 0.56
CA SER A 112 23.01 14.39 0.92
C SER A 112 22.17 14.74 -0.31
N VAL A 113 22.77 15.35 -1.33
CA VAL A 113 22.07 15.66 -2.59
C VAL A 113 21.64 14.39 -3.32
N ILE A 114 22.50 13.37 -3.39
CA ILE A 114 22.15 12.07 -3.98
C ILE A 114 21.01 11.41 -3.19
N ALA A 115 21.10 11.39 -1.86
CA ALA A 115 20.08 10.81 -1.00
C ALA A 115 18.72 11.50 -1.22
N LEU A 116 18.70 12.83 -1.27
CA LEU A 116 17.49 13.60 -1.55
C LEU A 116 16.92 13.27 -2.94
N GLY A 117 17.77 13.22 -3.97
CA GLY A 117 17.36 12.86 -5.33
C GLY A 117 16.75 11.46 -5.40
N ALA A 118 17.32 10.50 -4.68
CA ALA A 118 16.79 9.14 -4.59
C ALA A 118 15.44 9.08 -3.88
N VAL A 119 15.24 9.84 -2.80
CA VAL A 119 13.95 9.96 -2.11
C VAL A 119 12.89 10.49 -3.07
N ILE A 120 13.18 11.58 -3.78
CA ILE A 120 12.24 12.17 -4.76
C ILE A 120 11.92 11.17 -5.88
N PHE A 121 12.93 10.47 -6.40
CA PHE A 121 12.75 9.45 -7.42
C PHE A 121 11.85 8.30 -6.93
N ALA A 122 12.10 7.78 -5.72
CA ALA A 122 11.31 6.70 -5.14
C ALA A 122 9.86 7.11 -4.89
N ILE A 123 9.61 8.33 -4.41
CA ILE A 123 8.26 8.89 -4.25
C ILE A 123 7.54 8.94 -5.61
N GLY A 124 8.19 9.50 -6.63
CA GLY A 124 7.61 9.61 -7.97
C GLY A 124 7.29 8.25 -8.59
N TRP A 125 8.21 7.28 -8.45
CA TRP A 125 8.01 5.93 -8.95
C TRP A 125 6.87 5.20 -8.24
N ASN A 126 6.83 5.29 -6.90
CA ASN A 126 5.78 4.67 -6.11
C ASN A 126 4.40 5.24 -6.45
N ASN A 127 4.29 6.56 -6.55
CA ASN A 127 3.03 7.22 -6.93
C ASN A 127 2.57 6.80 -8.33
N ARG A 128 3.49 6.75 -9.32
CA ARG A 128 3.17 6.27 -10.67
C ARG A 128 2.63 4.83 -10.64
N ARG A 129 3.23 3.96 -9.83
CA ARG A 129 2.82 2.56 -9.73
C ARG A 129 1.46 2.40 -9.04
N GLU A 130 1.21 3.17 -7.99
CA GLU A 130 -0.06 3.17 -7.28
C GLU A 130 -1.21 3.59 -8.20
N VAL A 131 -1.01 4.65 -9.00
CA VAL A 131 -1.98 5.09 -10.02
C VAL A 131 -2.21 4.01 -11.09
N ILE A 132 -1.16 3.34 -11.57
CA ILE A 132 -1.31 2.25 -12.56
C ILE A 132 -2.08 1.06 -11.96
N ASN A 133 -1.78 0.69 -10.71
CA ASN A 133 -2.45 -0.40 -10.02
C ASN A 133 -3.94 -0.07 -9.81
N ASP A 134 -4.26 1.12 -9.32
CA ASP A 134 -5.64 1.58 -9.15
C ASP A 134 -6.42 1.57 -10.48
N ILE A 135 -5.82 2.09 -11.56
CA ILE A 135 -6.43 2.01 -12.91
C ILE A 135 -6.66 0.56 -13.34
N SER A 136 -5.70 -0.34 -13.11
CA SER A 136 -5.81 -1.75 -13.49
C SER A 136 -6.88 -2.50 -12.67
N GLU A 137 -7.04 -2.14 -11.40
CA GLU A 137 -8.05 -2.73 -10.51
C GLU A 137 -9.44 -2.24 -10.90
N GLN A 138 -9.58 -0.95 -11.22
CA GLN A 138 -10.81 -0.39 -11.79
C GLN A 138 -11.17 -1.04 -13.13
N TYR A 139 -10.19 -1.28 -14.00
CA TYR A 139 -10.40 -2.00 -15.26
C TYR A 139 -10.84 -3.46 -15.04
N ARG A 140 -10.24 -4.17 -14.08
CA ARG A 140 -10.66 -5.53 -13.71
C ARG A 140 -12.08 -5.56 -13.16
N MET A 141 -12.44 -4.61 -12.30
CA MET A 141 -13.81 -4.48 -11.79
C MET A 141 -14.81 -4.21 -12.92
N LEU A 142 -14.48 -3.32 -13.86
CA LEU A 142 -15.28 -3.04 -15.06
C LEU A 142 -15.51 -4.29 -15.90
N ILE A 143 -14.45 -5.06 -16.20
CA ILE A 143 -14.55 -6.30 -16.98
C ILE A 143 -15.42 -7.34 -16.24
N SER A 144 -15.25 -7.49 -14.92
CA SER A 144 -16.05 -8.43 -14.13
C SER A 144 -17.54 -8.02 -14.09
N ASN A 145 -17.83 -6.72 -13.99
CA ASN A 145 -19.19 -6.21 -14.03
C ASN A 145 -19.82 -6.39 -15.41
N GLU A 146 -19.06 -6.24 -16.49
CA GLU A 146 -19.54 -6.51 -17.83
C GLU A 146 -19.91 -8.00 -18.01
N GLN A 147 -19.09 -8.91 -17.48
CA GLN A 147 -19.40 -10.35 -17.46
C GLN A 147 -20.67 -10.65 -16.65
N ASN A 148 -20.80 -10.08 -15.45
CA ASN A 148 -21.99 -10.23 -14.61
C ASN A 148 -23.25 -9.66 -15.29
N LEU A 149 -23.14 -8.54 -16.01
CA LEU A 149 -24.26 -7.98 -16.77
C LEU A 149 -24.66 -8.86 -17.97
N VAL A 150 -23.71 -9.52 -18.61
CA VAL A 150 -23.98 -10.47 -19.69
C VAL A 150 -24.72 -11.70 -19.15
N GLU A 151 -24.31 -12.23 -17.98
CA GLU A 151 -25.01 -13.33 -17.31
C GLU A 151 -26.40 -12.92 -16.84
N LEU A 152 -26.54 -11.76 -16.18
CA LEU A 152 -27.83 -11.24 -15.73
C LEU A 152 -28.80 -11.04 -16.91
N LYS A 153 -28.30 -10.56 -18.06
CA LYS A 153 -29.09 -10.41 -19.29
C LYS A 153 -29.52 -11.76 -19.89
N LYS A 154 -28.75 -12.83 -19.65
CA LYS A 154 -29.07 -14.21 -20.05
C LYS A 154 -30.13 -14.85 -19.16
N GLU A 155 -30.15 -14.53 -17.86
CA GLU A 155 -31.09 -15.07 -16.88
C GLU A 155 -32.42 -14.29 -16.83
N LEU A 156 -32.41 -13.01 -17.21
CA LEU A 156 -33.59 -12.14 -17.26
C LEU A 156 -34.80 -12.70 -18.03
N PRO A 157 -34.64 -13.38 -19.18
CA PRO A 157 -35.76 -13.98 -19.91
C PRO A 157 -36.41 -15.14 -19.14
N ALA A 158 -35.60 -16.02 -18.54
CA ALA A 158 -36.08 -17.17 -17.77
C ALA A 158 -36.84 -16.70 -16.51
N LEU A 159 -36.31 -15.70 -15.82
CA LEU A 159 -36.97 -15.10 -14.65
C LEU A 159 -38.30 -14.42 -15.04
N LYS A 160 -38.39 -13.84 -16.25
CA LYS A 160 -39.64 -13.27 -16.78
C LYS A 160 -40.69 -14.33 -17.07
N GLU A 161 -40.28 -15.51 -17.57
CA GLU A 161 -41.18 -16.64 -17.79
C GLU A 161 -41.68 -17.21 -16.46
N GLU A 162 -40.79 -17.45 -15.48
CA GLU A 162 -41.20 -17.91 -14.15
C GLU A 162 -42.17 -16.94 -13.46
N LEU A 163 -41.92 -15.63 -13.57
CA LEU A 163 -42.81 -14.61 -13.02
C LEU A 163 -44.19 -14.66 -13.69
N LYS A 164 -44.24 -14.92 -15.00
CA LYS A 164 -45.48 -15.02 -15.76
C LYS A 164 -46.26 -16.28 -15.38
N GLU A 165 -45.61 -17.44 -15.30
CA GLU A 165 -46.22 -18.69 -14.85
C GLU A 165 -46.74 -18.58 -13.41
N THR A 166 -45.95 -18.03 -12.50
CA THR A 166 -46.35 -17.83 -11.10
C THR A 166 -47.59 -16.94 -10.99
N LYS A 167 -47.65 -15.88 -11.82
CA LYS A 167 -48.81 -14.99 -11.87
C LYS A 167 -50.05 -15.68 -12.42
N GLU A 168 -49.92 -16.54 -13.43
CA GLU A 168 -51.02 -17.33 -13.98
C GLU A 168 -51.53 -18.38 -12.97
N GLN A 169 -50.63 -19.04 -12.24
CA GLN A 169 -50.99 -19.97 -11.17
C GLN A 169 -51.71 -19.29 -10.01
N LEU A 170 -51.27 -18.09 -9.60
CA LEU A 170 -51.95 -17.29 -8.58
C LEU A 170 -53.37 -16.90 -9.02
N LEU A 171 -53.55 -16.48 -10.27
CA LEU A 171 -54.87 -16.16 -10.84
C LEU A 171 -55.81 -17.38 -10.86
N GLN A 172 -55.29 -18.58 -11.11
CA GLN A 172 -56.07 -19.81 -11.02
C GLN A 172 -56.44 -20.14 -9.57
N ARG A 173 -55.48 -20.03 -8.64
CA ARG A 173 -55.70 -20.24 -7.20
C ARG A 173 -56.75 -19.30 -6.63
N ASP A 174 -56.74 -18.02 -7.02
CA ASP A 174 -57.74 -17.05 -6.58
C ASP A 174 -59.14 -17.42 -7.06
N LYS A 175 -59.28 -17.88 -8.31
CA LYS A 175 -60.56 -18.39 -8.84
C LYS A 175 -61.04 -19.64 -8.12
N GLU A 176 -60.15 -20.57 -7.78
CA GLU A 176 -60.51 -21.76 -7.00
C GLU A 176 -60.96 -21.38 -5.59
N ILE A 177 -60.28 -20.46 -4.92
CA ILE A 177 -60.66 -19.94 -3.60
C ILE A 177 -62.04 -19.28 -3.66
N GLU A 178 -62.33 -18.50 -4.70
CA GLU A 178 -63.62 -17.84 -4.88
C GLU A 178 -64.76 -18.85 -5.09
N GLN A 179 -64.54 -19.89 -5.91
CA GLN A 179 -65.49 -20.99 -6.07
C GLN A 179 -65.71 -21.78 -4.78
N LEU A 180 -64.65 -22.03 -4.01
CA LEU A 180 -64.73 -22.72 -2.72
C LEU A 180 -65.51 -21.89 -1.69
N LYS A 181 -65.32 -20.56 -1.67
CA LYS A 181 -66.11 -19.65 -0.82
C LYS A 181 -67.60 -19.71 -1.15
N VAL A 182 -67.97 -19.67 -2.43
CA VAL A 182 -69.37 -19.77 -2.87
C VAL A 182 -69.99 -21.11 -2.44
N ARG A 183 -69.27 -22.23 -2.56
CA ARG A 183 -69.76 -23.54 -2.11
C ARG A 183 -69.90 -23.63 -0.58
N LEU A 184 -68.98 -23.03 0.17
CA LEU A 184 -69.05 -22.95 1.63
C LEU A 184 -70.26 -22.13 2.10
N GLU A 185 -70.55 -21.00 1.44
CA GLU A 185 -71.72 -20.18 1.74
C GLU A 185 -73.05 -20.88 1.40
N GLN A 186 -73.06 -21.74 0.37
CA GLN A 186 -74.21 -22.57 0.04
C GLN A 186 -74.40 -23.71 1.05
N SER A 187 -73.32 -24.38 1.47
CA SER A 187 -73.38 -25.48 2.44
C SER A 187 -73.70 -25.03 3.88
N ASN A 188 -73.50 -23.76 4.22
CA ASN A 188 -73.87 -23.18 5.51
C ASN A 188 -75.32 -22.62 5.55
N LYS A 189 -76.05 -22.70 4.43
CA LYS A 189 -77.46 -22.26 4.33
C LYS A 189 -78.48 -23.42 4.37
N ASP A 190 -78.00 -24.65 4.37
CA ASP A 190 -78.77 -25.88 4.67
C ASP A 190 -78.54 -26.30 6.14
#